data_AF-A0A1F6ZR98-F1
#
_entry.id   AF-A0A1F6ZR98-F1
#
_cell.length_a   1.000
_cell.length_b   1.000
_cell.length_c   1.000
_cell.angle_alpha   90.00
_cell.angle_beta   90.00
_cell.angle_gamma   90.00
#
_symmetry.space_group_name_H-M   'P 1'
#
loop_
_entity.id
_entity.type
_entity.pdbx_description
1 polymer ?
#
loop_
_entity_poly.entity_id
_entity_poly.type
_entity_poly.pdbx_seq_one_letter_code
_entity_poly.pdbx_strand_id
1 'polypeptide(L)'
;MQLLLSLFIVSLSIIGIADSSYISWHEWQNIIPPCGGNFDCGAVLASSWAYIGPLPIAYLGLFYYLTVFILGLLHVVDVDQRIITKKLQRFAVQPIELLWLLTLAGDLFSLYLIWIMAFAIGEWCKYCLVSAAISGSLFILTSLYLKTAQQTPALFIRSLVQKKLGFLYRNLVKPCCFLIDAEKVHTAILGLGEQLGQITIAKGIIKTCFAVNSPKLLTTKASIHFPNRVGLSAGFDYNGQLSNILPAIGFGWHTIGTVTLEPYAGNRKPRLGRFPDSKGLLVNKGLKNHGARAIIAHLGQQQLKIPTGISIASTNKHFDSTRDQILDILQCFWLFEHSGVDHKYYELNISCPNTFEGEPFTTPSRLSLLLTALDQLHLTRPVFIKMPIDQGAQATRELLAVVAKHTVAGVIFGNLTKDKTNPSVTPADRKRWKTMRGNISGKPTWERSNAHIALTKKEFGNRFVIVGTGGIFSPADAAEKIHLGADLVQLITGMVFQGPQLIGEINLDQLRRMEKHT
;
A
#
# COMPACT_ATOMS: atom_id res chain seq x y z
N MET A 1 27.18 10.88 12.34
CA MET A 1 26.05 11.51 13.05
C MET A 1 25.10 10.48 13.69
N GLN A 2 24.49 9.56 12.94
CA GLN A 2 23.57 8.56 13.51
C GLN A 2 24.21 7.68 14.59
N LEU A 3 25.40 7.12 14.34
CA LEU A 3 26.13 6.34 15.36
C LEU A 3 26.42 7.17 16.63
N LEU A 4 26.80 8.43 16.46
CA LEU A 4 27.06 9.35 17.57
C LEU A 4 25.79 9.58 18.43
N LEU A 5 24.64 9.80 17.79
CA LEU A 5 23.35 9.93 18.48
C LEU A 5 22.97 8.63 19.21
N SER A 6 23.16 7.47 18.59
CA SER A 6 22.92 6.17 19.22
C SER A 6 23.82 5.95 20.44
N LEU A 7 25.10 6.34 20.36
CA LEU A 7 26.03 6.27 21.50
C LEU A 7 25.61 7.22 22.63
N PHE A 8 25.20 8.45 22.33
CA PHE A 8 24.70 9.38 23.36
C PHE A 8 23.45 8.86 24.08
N ILE A 9 22.53 8.22 23.35
CA ILE A 9 21.35 7.57 23.95
C ILE A 9 21.80 6.50 24.95
N VAL A 10 22.75 5.63 24.56
CA VAL A 10 23.29 4.59 25.46
C VAL A 10 24.00 5.22 26.67
N SER A 11 24.84 6.23 26.47
CA SER A 11 25.53 6.92 27.58
C SER A 11 24.56 7.57 28.56
N LEU A 12 23.52 8.26 28.09
CA LEU A 12 22.52 8.89 28.97
C LEU A 12 21.68 7.86 29.73
N SER A 13 21.33 6.73 29.10
CA SER A 13 20.64 5.65 29.81
C SER A 13 21.49 5.02 30.92
N ILE A 14 22.82 4.95 30.77
CA ILE A 14 23.72 4.53 31.87
C ILE A 14 23.61 5.51 33.05
N ILE A 15 23.60 6.82 32.77
CA ILE A 15 23.44 7.84 33.83
C ILE A 15 22.07 7.68 34.50
N GLY A 16 21.01 7.44 33.72
CA GLY A 16 19.67 7.16 34.25
C GLY A 16 19.62 5.89 35.11
N ILE A 17 20.33 4.82 34.71
CA ILE A 17 20.47 3.60 35.52
C ILE A 17 21.17 3.93 36.85
N ALA A 18 22.25 4.71 36.83
CA ALA A 18 22.98 5.07 38.05
C ALA A 18 22.11 5.88 39.02
N ASP A 19 21.40 6.91 38.50
CA ASP A 19 20.47 7.74 39.28
C ASP A 19 19.33 6.90 39.88
N SER A 20 18.64 6.12 39.05
CA SER A 20 17.52 5.29 39.50
C SER A 20 17.95 4.13 40.42
N SER A 21 19.13 3.53 40.21
CA SER A 21 19.68 2.51 41.11
C SER A 21 20.00 3.10 42.48
N TYR A 22 20.51 4.34 42.52
CA TYR A 22 20.81 5.04 43.76
C TYR A 22 19.55 5.28 44.59
N ILE A 23 18.49 5.82 43.99
CA ILE A 23 17.20 6.03 44.69
C ILE A 23 16.58 4.68 45.07
N SER A 24 16.64 3.68 44.18
CA SER A 24 16.11 2.33 44.45
C SER A 24 16.81 1.66 45.63
N TRP A 25 18.12 1.84 45.77
CA TRP A 25 18.87 1.29 46.90
C TRP A 25 18.48 1.96 48.23
N HIS A 26 18.29 3.29 48.22
CA HIS A 26 17.82 4.05 49.39
C HIS A 26 16.40 3.65 49.80
N GLU A 27 15.50 3.51 48.81
CA GLU A 27 14.14 3.00 49.01
C GLU A 27 14.16 1.60 49.65
N TRP A 28 15.00 0.69 49.15
CA TRP A 28 15.13 -0.65 49.71
C TRP A 28 15.64 -0.66 51.16
N GLN A 29 16.49 0.31 51.52
CA GLN A 29 17.00 0.49 52.88
C GLN A 29 16.04 1.29 53.78
N ASN A 30 14.95 1.85 53.24
CA ASN A 30 14.06 2.80 53.92
C ASN A 30 14.81 4.03 54.48
N ILE A 31 15.79 4.56 53.73
CA ILE A 31 16.59 5.73 54.12
C ILE A 31 16.36 6.85 53.10
N ILE A 32 16.24 8.10 53.58
CA ILE A 32 16.11 9.27 52.70
C ILE A 32 17.50 9.62 52.13
N PRO A 33 17.68 9.71 50.81
CA PRO A 33 18.95 10.10 50.23
C PRO A 33 19.31 11.56 50.55
N PRO A 34 20.60 11.88 50.74
CA PRO A 34 21.05 13.24 50.98
C PRO A 34 20.74 14.14 49.78
N CYS A 35 19.86 15.11 49.95
CA CYS A 35 19.37 15.94 48.84
C CYS A 35 20.17 17.22 48.60
N GLY A 36 20.71 17.84 49.67
CA GLY A 36 21.57 19.04 49.63
C GLY A 36 20.87 20.33 49.12
N GLY A 37 21.23 21.49 49.67
CA GLY A 37 20.71 22.80 49.22
C GLY A 37 19.21 23.01 49.53
N ASN A 38 18.49 23.67 48.61
CA ASN A 38 17.05 23.99 48.70
C ASN A 38 16.13 22.84 48.20
N PHE A 39 16.55 21.59 48.30
CA PHE A 39 15.79 20.43 47.83
C PHE A 39 15.40 19.53 49.02
N ASP A 40 14.13 19.11 49.08
CA ASP A 40 13.63 18.13 50.03
C ASP A 40 13.21 16.83 49.32
N CYS A 41 14.20 15.96 49.11
CA CYS A 41 13.96 14.63 48.55
C CYS A 41 13.10 13.77 49.49
N GLY A 42 13.10 14.02 50.80
CA GLY A 42 12.34 13.26 51.78
C GLY A 42 10.85 13.47 51.61
N ALA A 43 10.42 14.74 51.52
CA ALA A 43 9.03 15.10 51.25
C ALA A 43 8.50 14.46 49.95
N VAL A 44 9.33 14.40 48.91
CA VAL A 44 8.94 13.81 47.62
C VAL A 44 8.90 12.28 47.68
N LEU A 45 9.98 11.64 48.14
CA LEU A 45 10.15 10.19 48.09
C LEU A 45 9.32 9.44 49.15
N ALA A 46 8.98 10.07 50.26
CA ALA A 46 8.09 9.50 51.27
C ALA A 46 6.59 9.80 50.99
N SER A 47 6.28 10.58 49.96
CA SER A 47 4.90 10.92 49.62
C SER A 47 4.13 9.69 49.09
N SER A 48 2.80 9.73 49.19
CA SER A 48 1.94 8.71 48.55
C SER A 48 2.11 8.67 47.03
N TRP A 49 2.61 9.75 46.42
CA TRP A 49 2.89 9.84 44.99
C TRP A 49 4.18 9.14 44.57
N ALA A 50 5.04 8.73 45.51
CA ALA A 50 6.24 7.95 45.21
C ALA A 50 5.93 6.48 44.89
N TYR A 51 4.66 6.07 44.94
CA TYR A 51 4.21 4.69 44.76
C TYR A 51 3.06 4.59 43.75
N ILE A 52 3.04 3.49 42.98
CA ILE A 52 1.88 3.05 42.20
C ILE A 52 1.39 1.74 42.82
N GLY A 53 0.36 1.83 43.66
CA GLY A 53 -0.02 0.70 44.52
C GLY A 53 1.15 0.33 45.44
N PRO A 54 1.57 -0.94 45.51
CA PRO A 54 2.70 -1.37 46.34
C PRO A 54 4.08 -1.13 45.70
N LEU A 55 4.13 -0.60 44.47
CA LEU A 55 5.37 -0.53 43.70
C LEU A 55 6.00 0.89 43.79
N PRO A 56 7.20 1.03 44.36
CA PRO A 56 7.93 2.29 44.35
C PRO A 56 8.26 2.75 42.92
N ILE A 57 8.07 4.03 42.65
CA ILE A 57 8.41 4.64 41.35
C ILE A 57 9.91 4.55 41.07
N ALA A 58 10.77 4.52 42.10
CA ALA A 58 12.21 4.33 41.95
C ALA A 58 12.55 3.05 41.17
N TYR A 59 11.88 1.92 41.48
CA TYR A 59 12.07 0.65 40.78
C TYR A 59 11.53 0.69 39.34
N LEU A 60 10.42 1.38 39.12
CA LEU A 60 9.90 1.62 37.76
C LEU A 60 10.87 2.43 36.92
N GLY A 61 11.49 3.46 37.50
CA GLY A 61 12.55 4.25 36.87
C GLY A 61 13.75 3.39 36.48
N LEU A 62 14.22 2.53 37.39
CA LEU A 62 15.32 1.61 37.12
C LEU A 62 14.99 0.64 35.98
N PHE A 63 13.80 0.04 36.01
CA PHE A 63 13.32 -0.82 34.94
C PHE A 63 13.25 -0.10 33.59
N TYR A 64 12.74 1.15 33.58
CA TYR A 64 12.67 1.99 32.40
C TYR A 64 14.06 2.23 31.79
N TYR A 65 15.04 2.71 32.58
CA TYR A 65 16.36 3.01 32.05
C TYR A 65 17.14 1.77 31.62
N LEU A 66 16.98 0.64 32.32
CA LEU A 66 17.53 -0.65 31.87
C LEU A 66 16.94 -1.07 30.52
N THR A 67 15.64 -0.88 30.33
CA THR A 67 14.96 -1.19 29.06
C THR A 67 15.46 -0.28 27.94
N VAL A 68 15.55 1.03 28.18
CA VAL A 68 16.11 2.00 27.22
C VAL A 68 17.55 1.64 26.87
N PHE A 69 18.37 1.28 27.84
CA PHE A 69 19.76 0.87 27.63
C PHE A 69 19.87 -0.38 26.75
N ILE A 70 19.11 -1.43 27.07
CA ILE A 70 19.10 -2.68 26.29
C ILE A 70 18.64 -2.42 24.85
N LEU A 71 17.55 -1.66 24.67
CA LEU A 71 17.07 -1.31 23.33
C LEU A 71 18.05 -0.40 22.58
N GLY A 72 18.73 0.51 23.28
CA GLY A 72 19.80 1.35 22.75
C GLY A 72 20.98 0.54 22.26
N LEU A 73 21.45 -0.45 23.03
CA LEU A 73 22.51 -1.37 22.61
C LEU A 73 22.10 -2.20 21.40
N LEU A 74 20.89 -2.78 21.42
CA LEU A 74 20.34 -3.52 20.28
C LEU A 74 20.27 -2.63 19.04
N HIS A 75 19.91 -1.36 19.20
CA HIS A 75 19.91 -0.39 18.11
C HIS A 75 21.31 -0.09 17.58
N VAL A 76 22.31 0.12 18.45
CA VAL A 76 23.71 0.34 18.03
C VAL A 76 24.24 -0.86 17.25
N VAL A 77 24.01 -2.08 17.74
CA VAL A 77 24.39 -3.33 17.05
C VAL A 77 23.68 -3.44 15.69
N ASP A 78 22.42 -3.00 15.61
CA ASP A 78 21.66 -3.00 14.35
C ASP A 78 22.20 -1.99 13.34
N VAL A 79 22.61 -0.79 13.80
CA VAL A 79 23.24 0.25 12.97
C VAL A 79 24.56 -0.25 12.39
N ASP A 80 25.36 -0.97 13.19
CA ASP A 80 26.69 -1.44 12.81
C ASP A 80 26.66 -2.70 11.93
N GLN A 81 25.89 -3.73 12.33
CA GLN A 81 25.95 -5.04 11.67
C GLN A 81 24.74 -5.39 10.79
N ARG A 82 23.62 -4.66 10.91
CA ARG A 82 22.34 -4.95 10.21
C ARG A 82 21.82 -6.39 10.39
N ILE A 83 22.29 -7.11 11.41
CA ILE A 83 21.95 -8.52 11.67
C ILE A 83 20.54 -8.62 12.27
N ILE A 84 20.21 -7.71 13.19
CA ILE A 84 18.94 -7.70 13.92
C ILE A 84 17.80 -7.32 12.96
N THR A 85 18.00 -6.34 12.08
CA THR A 85 16.99 -5.90 11.10
C THR A 85 16.52 -7.04 10.21
N LYS A 86 17.40 -7.97 9.80
CA LYS A 86 17.03 -9.11 8.96
C LYS A 86 16.10 -10.10 9.67
N LYS A 87 16.27 -10.31 10.97
CA LYS A 87 15.40 -11.19 11.79
C LYS A 87 14.12 -10.49 12.24
N LEU A 88 14.20 -9.24 12.70
CA LEU A 88 13.06 -8.43 13.13
C LEU A 88 12.25 -7.81 11.99
N GLN A 89 12.73 -7.86 10.75
CA GLN A 89 11.95 -7.52 9.54
C GLN A 89 10.62 -8.29 9.47
N ARG A 90 10.52 -9.47 10.10
CA ARG A 90 9.25 -10.21 10.25
C ARG A 90 8.19 -9.46 11.06
N PHE A 91 8.58 -8.61 12.00
CA PHE A 91 7.68 -7.78 12.81
C PHE A 91 7.64 -6.31 12.34
N ALA A 92 8.49 -5.96 11.36
CA ALA A 92 8.54 -4.68 10.68
C ALA A 92 8.78 -3.44 11.57
N VAL A 93 9.06 -3.58 12.87
CA VAL A 93 9.39 -2.47 13.79
C VAL A 93 10.90 -2.40 13.96
N GLN A 94 11.48 -1.21 13.78
CA GLN A 94 12.92 -1.01 14.01
C GLN A 94 13.20 -0.78 15.51
N PRO A 95 14.35 -1.22 16.06
CA PRO A 95 14.67 -0.97 17.47
C PRO A 95 14.56 0.51 17.88
N ILE A 96 14.96 1.43 16.99
CA ILE A 96 14.85 2.88 17.21
C ILE A 96 13.41 3.38 17.32
N GLU A 97 12.49 2.76 16.57
CA GLU A 97 11.07 3.10 16.58
C GLU A 97 10.44 2.76 17.95
N LEU A 98 10.80 1.59 18.52
CA LEU A 98 10.37 1.18 19.86
C LEU A 98 11.00 2.07 20.94
N LEU A 99 12.28 2.40 20.77
CA LEU A 99 13.02 3.27 21.67
C LEU A 99 12.42 4.69 21.73
N TRP A 100 11.98 5.23 20.58
CA TRP A 100 11.30 6.52 20.53
C TRP A 100 9.96 6.50 21.27
N LEU A 101 9.14 5.45 21.11
CA LEU A 101 7.88 5.31 21.86
C LEU A 101 8.12 5.21 23.37
N LEU A 102 9.12 4.41 23.76
CA LEU A 102 9.47 4.22 25.16
C LEU A 102 9.93 5.55 25.78
N THR A 103 10.81 6.27 25.09
CA THR A 103 11.32 7.58 25.58
C THR A 103 10.26 8.68 25.57
N LEU A 104 9.32 8.69 24.62
CA LEU A 104 8.15 9.57 24.67
C LEU A 104 7.27 9.28 25.88
N ALA A 105 6.96 8.00 26.15
CA ALA A 105 6.17 7.61 27.30
C ALA A 105 6.87 7.96 28.62
N GLY A 106 8.18 7.72 28.70
CA GLY A 106 9.01 8.09 29.84
C GLY A 106 9.04 9.60 30.07
N ASP A 107 9.20 10.41 29.02
CA ASP A 107 9.21 11.88 29.12
C ASP A 107 7.87 12.42 29.60
N LEU A 108 6.76 11.97 29.01
CA LEU A 108 5.40 12.36 29.46
C LEU A 108 5.16 11.98 30.93
N PHE A 109 5.63 10.81 31.36
CA PHE A 109 5.51 10.38 32.76
C PHE A 109 6.40 11.22 33.68
N SER A 110 7.64 11.53 33.28
CA SER A 110 8.53 12.44 34.02
C SER A 110 7.94 13.84 34.17
N LEU A 111 7.32 14.39 33.13
CA LEU A 111 6.63 15.68 33.17
C LEU A 111 5.42 15.66 34.13
N TYR A 112 4.69 14.55 34.18
CA TYR A 112 3.62 14.35 35.15
C TYR A 112 4.14 14.34 36.59
N LEU A 113 5.27 13.66 36.87
CA LEU A 113 5.89 13.66 38.20
C LEU A 113 6.45 15.04 38.58
N ILE A 114 7.02 15.79 37.63
CA ILE A 114 7.41 17.19 37.84
C ILE A 114 6.19 18.02 38.24
N TRP A 115 5.07 17.84 37.55
CA TRP A 115 3.84 18.56 37.86
C TRP A 115 3.35 18.24 39.29
N ILE A 116 3.39 16.96 39.70
CA ILE A 116 3.07 16.56 41.08
C ILE A 116 4.00 17.25 42.09
N MET A 117 5.31 17.22 41.86
CA MET A 117 6.28 17.87 42.75
C MET A 117 5.98 19.37 42.90
N ALA A 118 5.70 20.05 41.79
CA ALA A 118 5.44 21.49 41.76
C ALA A 118 4.12 21.89 42.43
N PHE A 119 3.04 21.14 42.21
CA PHE A 119 1.68 21.60 42.54
C PHE A 119 0.98 20.79 43.62
N ALA A 120 1.35 19.52 43.82
CA ALA A 120 0.73 18.66 44.82
C ALA A 120 1.57 18.53 46.09
N ILE A 121 2.89 18.39 45.94
CA ILE A 121 3.82 18.24 47.08
C ILE A 121 4.36 19.62 47.51
N GLY A 122 4.68 20.48 46.55
CA GLY A 122 5.26 21.81 46.80
C GLY A 122 6.77 21.78 47.07
N GLU A 123 7.41 20.62 46.95
CA GLU A 123 8.83 20.40 47.22
C GLU A 123 9.53 19.74 46.04
N TRP A 124 10.86 19.92 45.96
CA TRP A 124 11.67 19.46 44.84
C TRP A 124 12.67 18.40 45.25
N CYS A 125 12.76 17.32 44.46
CA CYS A 125 13.77 16.28 44.62
C CYS A 125 14.83 16.40 43.52
N LYS A 126 16.10 16.57 43.93
CA LYS A 126 17.24 16.68 43.02
C LYS A 126 17.34 15.49 42.06
N TYR A 127 17.22 14.27 42.58
CA TYR A 127 17.35 13.05 41.76
C TYR A 127 16.17 12.89 40.79
N CYS A 128 14.94 13.20 41.21
CA CYS A 128 13.79 13.20 40.31
C CYS A 128 13.93 14.21 39.18
N LEU A 129 14.50 15.40 39.45
CA LEU A 129 14.81 16.40 38.43
C LEU A 129 15.90 15.93 37.45
N VAL A 130 16.95 15.29 37.96
CA VAL A 130 18.00 14.67 37.12
C VAL A 130 17.39 13.60 36.21
N SER A 131 16.59 12.69 36.77
CA SER A 131 15.86 11.67 36.01
C SER A 131 14.97 12.29 34.93
N ALA A 132 14.17 13.32 35.26
CA ALA A 132 13.32 13.99 34.28
C ALA A 132 14.13 14.65 33.15
N ALA A 133 15.26 15.30 33.47
CA ALA A 133 16.16 15.89 32.48
C ALA A 133 16.78 14.83 31.56
N ILE A 134 17.18 13.67 32.11
CA ILE A 134 17.69 12.54 31.33
C ILE A 134 16.61 11.99 30.40
N SER A 135 15.39 11.77 30.92
CA SER A 135 14.26 11.25 30.15
C SER A 135 13.90 12.18 28.98
N GLY A 136 13.80 13.49 29.21
CA GLY A 136 13.55 14.48 28.16
C GLY A 136 14.70 14.56 27.15
N SER A 137 15.95 14.48 27.59
CA SER A 137 17.12 14.43 26.70
C SER A 137 17.12 13.19 25.82
N LEU A 138 16.76 12.02 26.37
CA LEU A 138 16.61 10.78 25.61
C LEU A 138 15.51 10.90 24.55
N PHE A 139 14.36 11.49 24.88
CA PHE A 139 13.28 11.74 23.92
C PHE A 139 13.70 12.71 22.81
N ILE A 140 14.43 13.78 23.13
CA ILE A 140 14.97 14.72 22.14
C ILE A 140 15.96 13.99 21.22
N LEU A 141 16.89 13.21 21.76
CA LEU A 141 17.89 12.50 20.97
C LEU A 141 17.28 11.44 20.06
N THR A 142 16.31 10.65 20.54
CA THR A 142 15.61 9.67 19.71
C THR A 142 14.78 10.37 18.62
N SER A 143 14.18 11.53 18.92
CA SER A 143 13.46 12.36 17.94
C SER A 143 14.39 12.96 16.87
N LEU A 144 15.56 13.46 17.28
CA LEU A 144 16.60 13.98 16.38
C LEU A 144 17.18 12.86 15.51
N TYR A 145 17.37 11.67 16.07
CA TYR A 145 17.76 10.48 15.31
C TYR A 145 16.72 10.17 14.23
N LEU A 146 15.45 10.07 14.59
CA LEU A 146 14.37 9.80 13.62
C LEU A 146 14.31 10.85 12.51
N LYS A 147 14.44 12.14 12.88
CA LYS A 147 14.51 13.25 11.92
C LYS A 147 15.70 13.13 10.96
N THR A 148 16.89 12.81 11.47
CA THR A 148 18.10 12.64 10.65
C THR A 148 18.09 11.35 9.84
N ALA A 149 17.35 10.33 10.27
CA ALA A 149 17.05 9.13 9.49
C ALA A 149 15.94 9.34 8.44
N GLN A 150 15.46 10.58 8.26
CA GLN A 150 14.31 10.96 7.41
C GLN A 150 12.99 10.20 7.71
N GLN A 151 12.96 9.43 8.79
CA GLN A 151 11.77 8.81 9.32
C GLN A 151 11.08 9.79 10.25
N THR A 152 10.28 10.70 9.70
CA THR A 152 9.49 11.59 10.57
C THR A 152 8.61 10.74 11.51
N PRO A 153 8.44 11.13 12.79
CA PRO A 153 7.55 10.44 13.73
C PRO A 153 6.15 10.18 13.13
N ALA A 154 5.67 11.07 12.26
CA ALA A 154 4.42 10.90 11.52
C ALA A 154 4.41 9.67 10.58
N LEU A 155 5.49 9.42 9.83
CA LEU A 155 5.59 8.23 8.96
C LEU A 155 5.69 6.95 9.78
N PHE A 156 6.36 7.00 10.93
CA PHE A 156 6.43 5.89 11.85
C PHE A 156 5.08 5.56 12.48
N ILE A 157 4.39 6.55 13.06
CA ILE A 157 3.04 6.37 13.61
C ILE A 157 2.12 5.81 12.53
N ARG A 158 2.21 6.33 11.30
CA ARG A 158 1.42 5.82 10.17
C ARG A 158 1.77 4.36 9.83
N SER A 159 3.04 3.98 9.85
CA SER A 159 3.49 2.58 9.71
C SER A 159 2.84 1.67 10.76
N LEU A 160 2.82 2.09 12.03
CA LEU A 160 2.18 1.33 13.10
C LEU A 160 0.67 1.21 12.92
N VAL A 161 -0.01 2.31 12.58
CA VAL A 161 -1.44 2.35 12.32
C VAL A 161 -1.79 1.40 11.17
N GLN A 162 -1.06 1.49 10.05
CA GLN A 162 -1.27 0.60 8.90
C GLN A 162 -1.07 -0.86 9.28
N LYS A 163 0.00 -1.22 9.99
CA LYS A 163 0.20 -2.61 10.43
C LYS A 163 -0.93 -3.12 11.31
N LYS A 164 -1.41 -2.31 12.27
CA LYS A 164 -2.55 -2.67 13.13
C LYS A 164 -3.83 -2.81 12.31
N LEU A 165 -4.11 -1.88 11.40
CA LEU A 165 -5.25 -1.98 10.49
C LEU A 165 -5.18 -3.23 9.62
N GLY A 166 -4.01 -3.57 9.08
CA GLY A 166 -3.82 -4.79 8.30
C GLY A 166 -3.96 -6.07 9.12
N PHE A 167 -3.47 -6.08 10.36
CA PHE A 167 -3.70 -7.18 11.29
C PHE A 167 -5.19 -7.35 11.60
N LEU A 168 -5.89 -6.28 11.97
CA LEU A 168 -7.34 -6.31 12.24
C LEU A 168 -8.13 -6.73 11.00
N TYR A 169 -7.79 -6.20 9.82
CA TYR A 169 -8.44 -6.58 8.57
C TYR A 169 -8.28 -8.08 8.30
N ARG A 170 -7.05 -8.60 8.36
CA ARG A 170 -6.79 -10.00 8.01
C ARG A 170 -7.39 -11.00 8.97
N ASN A 171 -7.53 -10.65 10.24
CA ASN A 171 -7.99 -11.56 11.30
C ASN A 171 -9.47 -11.37 11.68
N LEU A 172 -10.09 -10.24 11.35
CA LEU A 172 -11.49 -9.95 11.68
C LEU A 172 -12.33 -9.71 10.42
N VAL A 173 -12.02 -8.65 9.66
CA VAL A 173 -12.86 -8.21 8.54
C VAL A 173 -12.86 -9.22 7.39
N LYS A 174 -11.67 -9.67 6.97
CA LYS A 174 -11.51 -10.60 5.84
C LYS A 174 -12.19 -11.94 6.10
N PRO A 175 -12.01 -12.63 7.25
CA PRO A 175 -12.75 -13.85 7.55
C PRO A 175 -14.26 -13.68 7.43
N CYS A 176 -14.83 -12.62 8.03
CA CYS A 176 -16.26 -12.32 7.92
C CYS A 176 -16.70 -12.09 6.46
N CYS A 177 -15.97 -11.28 5.69
CA CYS A 177 -16.25 -11.06 4.27
C CYS A 177 -16.11 -12.33 3.43
N PHE A 178 -15.23 -13.26 3.81
CA PHE A 178 -14.97 -14.47 3.05
C PHE A 178 -16.05 -15.55 3.24
N LEU A 179 -16.87 -15.43 4.30
CA LEU A 179 -18.08 -16.23 4.51
C LEU A 179 -19.26 -15.79 3.62
N ILE A 180 -19.20 -14.59 3.05
CA ILE A 180 -20.25 -14.02 2.20
C ILE A 180 -19.86 -14.18 0.72
N ASP A 181 -20.85 -14.38 -0.15
CA ASP A 181 -20.65 -14.39 -1.62
C ASP A 181 -19.78 -13.22 -2.09
N ALA A 182 -18.80 -13.54 -2.94
CA ALA A 182 -17.77 -12.58 -3.30
C ALA A 182 -18.31 -11.40 -4.12
N GLU A 183 -19.31 -11.63 -4.96
CA GLU A 183 -19.94 -10.56 -5.73
C GLU A 183 -20.78 -9.65 -4.84
N LYS A 184 -21.52 -10.19 -3.86
CA LYS A 184 -22.25 -9.39 -2.86
C LYS A 184 -21.31 -8.48 -2.06
N VAL A 185 -20.20 -9.03 -1.55
CA VAL A 185 -19.20 -8.23 -0.81
C VAL A 185 -18.63 -7.14 -1.69
N HIS A 186 -18.26 -7.47 -2.92
CA HIS A 186 -17.70 -6.48 -3.84
C HIS A 186 -18.69 -5.33 -4.11
N THR A 187 -19.96 -5.63 -4.40
CA THR A 187 -20.98 -4.60 -4.60
C THR A 187 -21.22 -3.76 -3.34
N ALA A 188 -21.25 -4.37 -2.16
CA ALA A 188 -21.38 -3.62 -0.90
C ALA A 188 -20.20 -2.67 -0.67
N ILE A 189 -18.96 -3.11 -0.97
CA ILE A 189 -17.77 -2.27 -0.85
C ILE A 189 -17.76 -1.14 -1.88
N LEU A 190 -18.24 -1.36 -3.11
CA LEU A 190 -18.41 -0.28 -4.09
C LEU A 190 -19.38 0.79 -3.57
N GLY A 191 -20.56 0.39 -3.09
CA GLY A 191 -21.55 1.33 -2.55
C GLY A 191 -21.06 2.08 -1.31
N LEU A 192 -20.41 1.38 -0.37
CA LEU A 192 -19.83 2.00 0.81
C LEU A 192 -18.72 2.99 0.41
N GLY A 193 -17.84 2.62 -0.52
CA GLY A 193 -16.77 3.48 -1.00
C GLY A 193 -17.29 4.74 -1.70
N GLU A 194 -18.34 4.61 -2.49
CA GLU A 194 -19.03 5.74 -3.14
C GLU A 194 -19.62 6.70 -2.10
N GLN A 195 -20.35 6.19 -1.12
CA GLN A 195 -20.95 6.99 -0.03
C GLN A 195 -19.88 7.72 0.80
N LEU A 196 -18.84 7.00 1.26
CA LEU A 196 -17.74 7.60 2.02
C LEU A 196 -16.96 8.62 1.18
N GLY A 197 -16.87 8.42 -0.14
CA GLY A 197 -16.26 9.34 -1.08
C GLY A 197 -16.97 10.70 -1.16
N GLN A 198 -18.26 10.77 -0.83
CA GLN A 198 -19.00 12.03 -0.80
C GLN A 198 -18.82 12.81 0.52
N ILE A 199 -18.41 12.15 1.61
CA ILE A 199 -18.30 12.77 2.93
C ILE A 199 -16.86 13.27 3.18
N THR A 200 -16.67 14.60 3.30
CA THR A 200 -15.35 15.22 3.48
C THR A 200 -14.63 14.74 4.74
N ILE A 201 -15.33 14.66 5.87
CA ILE A 201 -14.75 14.20 7.15
C ILE A 201 -14.30 12.73 7.05
N ALA A 202 -15.12 11.87 6.44
CA ALA A 202 -14.78 10.46 6.23
C ALA A 202 -13.50 10.32 5.38
N LYS A 203 -13.41 11.04 4.27
CA LYS A 203 -12.19 11.10 3.45
C LYS A 203 -10.98 11.56 4.25
N GLY A 204 -11.13 12.57 5.11
CA GLY A 204 -10.07 13.05 5.99
C GLY A 204 -9.53 11.97 6.92
N ILE A 205 -10.42 11.27 7.62
CA ILE A 205 -10.06 10.16 8.54
C ILE A 205 -9.38 9.03 7.76
N ILE A 206 -9.98 8.58 6.65
CA ILE A 206 -9.44 7.50 5.81
C ILE A 206 -8.05 7.88 5.28
N LYS A 207 -7.87 9.12 4.81
CA LYS A 207 -6.57 9.63 4.33
C LYS A 207 -5.51 9.61 5.44
N THR A 208 -5.87 9.97 6.67
CA THR A 208 -4.94 9.90 7.81
C THR A 208 -4.50 8.46 8.08
N CYS A 209 -5.44 7.51 8.07
CA CYS A 209 -5.17 6.10 8.35
C CYS A 209 -4.39 5.37 7.24
N PHE A 210 -4.69 5.64 5.97
CA PHE A 210 -4.22 4.82 4.84
C PHE A 210 -3.22 5.51 3.94
N ALA A 211 -3.50 6.73 3.48
CA ALA A 211 -2.71 7.37 2.43
C ALA A 211 -1.32 7.81 2.90
N VAL A 212 -0.29 7.48 2.13
CA VAL A 212 1.06 8.04 2.26
C VAL A 212 1.32 8.91 1.03
N ASN A 213 1.44 10.22 1.25
CA ASN A 213 1.68 11.21 0.21
C ASN A 213 3.01 11.91 0.46
N SER A 214 3.82 12.05 -0.59
CA SER A 214 5.07 12.79 -0.55
C SER A 214 5.44 13.24 -1.96
N PRO A 215 5.94 14.47 -2.16
CA PRO A 215 6.45 14.91 -3.46
C PRO A 215 7.52 13.98 -4.03
N LYS A 216 8.29 13.29 -3.17
CA LYS A 216 9.30 12.31 -3.61
C LYS A 216 8.70 11.11 -4.35
N LEU A 217 7.43 10.76 -4.11
CA LEU A 217 6.77 9.65 -4.79
C LEU A 217 6.27 10.02 -6.19
N LEU A 218 6.20 11.31 -6.51
CA LEU A 218 5.70 11.79 -7.79
C LEU A 218 6.57 11.28 -8.92
N THR A 219 5.95 10.75 -9.96
CA THR A 219 6.63 10.31 -11.18
C THR A 219 5.84 10.72 -12.41
N THR A 220 6.53 11.06 -13.48
CA THR A 220 5.91 11.44 -14.75
C THR A 220 6.18 10.36 -15.80
N LYS A 221 5.12 9.85 -16.42
CA LYS A 221 5.21 8.82 -17.48
C LYS A 221 4.15 9.10 -18.54
N ALA A 222 4.49 8.97 -19.83
CA ALA A 222 3.60 9.31 -20.94
C ALA A 222 2.92 10.70 -20.78
N SER A 223 3.68 11.70 -20.31
CA SER A 223 3.20 13.06 -20.02
C SER A 223 2.12 13.16 -18.93
N ILE A 224 1.92 12.11 -18.12
CA ILE A 224 0.99 12.08 -17.00
C ILE A 224 1.76 12.16 -15.69
N HIS A 225 1.33 13.03 -14.79
CA HIS A 225 1.87 13.14 -13.44
C HIS A 225 1.16 12.19 -12.49
N PHE A 226 1.87 11.17 -12.03
CA PHE A 226 1.39 10.19 -11.06
C PHE A 226 1.88 10.58 -9.64
N PRO A 227 0.99 10.93 -8.70
CA PRO A 227 1.34 11.22 -7.30
C PRO A 227 2.16 10.12 -6.61
N ASN A 228 1.96 8.87 -7.00
CA ASN A 228 2.77 7.72 -6.63
C ASN A 228 2.61 6.62 -7.70
N ARG A 229 3.44 5.57 -7.63
CA ARG A 229 3.48 4.50 -8.63
C ARG A 229 2.34 3.49 -8.53
N VAL A 230 1.52 3.52 -7.47
CA VAL A 230 0.55 2.46 -7.15
C VAL A 230 -0.85 2.84 -7.63
N GLY A 231 -1.39 2.03 -8.54
CA GLY A 231 -2.71 2.22 -9.13
C GLY A 231 -3.70 1.11 -8.84
N LEU A 232 -5.00 1.43 -8.92
CA LEU A 232 -6.05 0.41 -8.96
C LEU A 232 -6.25 -0.05 -10.40
N SER A 233 -6.18 -1.37 -10.64
CA SER A 233 -6.38 -1.93 -11.99
C SER A 233 -7.85 -1.92 -12.40
N ALA A 234 -8.10 -1.88 -13.72
CA ALA A 234 -9.42 -2.11 -14.28
C ALA A 234 -9.98 -3.47 -13.85
N GLY A 235 -11.29 -3.53 -13.65
CA GLY A 235 -12.03 -4.71 -13.23
C GLY A 235 -12.42 -4.73 -11.74
N PHE A 236 -12.10 -3.67 -11.00
CA PHE A 236 -12.65 -3.44 -9.64
C PHE A 236 -13.75 -2.36 -9.68
N ASP A 237 -13.43 -1.17 -10.18
CA ASP A 237 -14.41 -0.08 -10.33
C ASP A 237 -14.86 0.03 -11.79
N TYR A 238 -15.85 -0.80 -12.16
CA TYR A 238 -16.29 -0.91 -13.56
C TYR A 238 -16.96 0.36 -14.10
N ASN A 239 -17.63 1.10 -13.21
CA ASN A 239 -18.51 2.21 -13.59
C ASN A 239 -18.06 3.56 -13.03
N GLY A 240 -16.92 3.63 -12.32
CA GLY A 240 -16.38 4.89 -11.80
C GLY A 240 -17.03 5.37 -10.49
N GLN A 241 -17.43 4.45 -9.62
CA GLN A 241 -18.08 4.76 -8.34
C GLN A 241 -17.07 5.21 -7.27
N LEU A 242 -15.79 4.86 -7.40
CA LEU A 242 -14.79 5.05 -6.35
C LEU A 242 -13.85 6.24 -6.56
N SER A 243 -13.95 6.97 -7.68
CA SER A 243 -13.04 8.06 -8.03
C SER A 243 -12.81 9.07 -6.89
N ASN A 244 -13.84 9.34 -6.10
CA ASN A 244 -13.78 10.29 -4.99
C ASN A 244 -13.07 9.78 -3.72
N ILE A 245 -13.01 8.45 -3.50
CA ILE A 245 -12.44 7.85 -2.28
C ILE A 245 -11.03 7.29 -2.49
N LEU A 246 -10.68 6.85 -3.70
CA LEU A 246 -9.38 6.22 -3.99
C LEU A 246 -8.15 7.06 -3.57
N PRO A 247 -8.13 8.40 -3.73
CA PRO A 247 -7.01 9.21 -3.25
C PRO A 247 -6.82 9.14 -1.72
N ALA A 248 -7.91 8.98 -0.96
CA ALA A 248 -7.86 8.86 0.50
C ALA A 248 -7.36 7.48 0.95
N ILE A 249 -7.57 6.43 0.14
CA ILE A 249 -7.03 5.09 0.39
C ILE A 249 -5.51 5.05 0.09
N GLY A 250 -5.02 5.99 -0.72
CA GLY A 250 -3.59 6.17 -1.02
C GLY A 250 -3.19 5.83 -2.45
N PHE A 251 -4.13 5.46 -3.32
CA PHE A 251 -3.84 5.23 -4.72
C PHE A 251 -3.37 6.53 -5.39
N GLY A 252 -2.31 6.44 -6.20
CA GLY A 252 -1.84 7.55 -7.01
C GLY A 252 -2.62 7.69 -8.32
N TRP A 253 -3.26 6.64 -8.79
CA TRP A 253 -4.00 6.60 -10.06
C TRP A 253 -4.93 5.39 -10.13
N HIS A 254 -5.81 5.32 -11.12
CA HIS A 254 -6.67 4.14 -11.33
C HIS A 254 -7.16 4.02 -12.77
N THR A 255 -7.51 2.79 -13.19
CA THR A 255 -8.26 2.57 -14.42
C THR A 255 -9.71 2.17 -14.10
N ILE A 256 -10.70 2.90 -14.65
CA ILE A 256 -12.12 2.54 -14.64
C ILE A 256 -12.40 1.51 -15.73
N GLY A 257 -13.38 0.64 -15.50
CA GLY A 257 -13.87 -0.32 -16.51
C GLY A 257 -13.47 -1.76 -16.21
N THR A 258 -13.39 -2.65 -17.20
CA THR A 258 -13.48 -2.35 -18.63
C THR A 258 -14.88 -1.91 -19.09
N VAL A 259 -14.93 -0.79 -19.80
CA VAL A 259 -16.10 -0.19 -20.43
C VAL A 259 -16.25 -0.75 -21.85
N THR A 260 -17.49 -0.94 -22.28
CA THR A 260 -17.83 -1.32 -23.65
C THR A 260 -18.80 -0.29 -24.25
N LEU A 261 -18.98 -0.30 -25.56
CA LEU A 261 -19.89 0.63 -26.22
C LEU A 261 -21.31 0.49 -25.67
N GLU A 262 -21.83 -0.74 -25.65
CA GLU A 262 -23.14 -1.10 -25.12
C GLU A 262 -23.04 -1.65 -23.68
N PRO A 263 -24.09 -1.54 -22.86
CA PRO A 263 -24.13 -2.16 -21.54
C PRO A 263 -24.07 -3.69 -21.62
N TYR A 264 -23.41 -4.30 -20.63
CA TYR A 264 -23.44 -5.76 -20.47
C TYR A 264 -23.66 -6.13 -19.01
N ALA A 265 -24.71 -6.90 -18.75
CA ALA A 265 -25.09 -7.30 -17.39
C ALA A 265 -24.07 -8.23 -16.72
N GLY A 266 -23.16 -8.83 -17.49
CA GLY A 266 -22.16 -9.82 -17.07
C GLY A 266 -22.61 -11.27 -17.28
N ASN A 267 -21.65 -12.22 -17.29
CA ASN A 267 -21.94 -13.65 -17.51
C ASN A 267 -22.89 -14.26 -16.45
N ARG A 268 -23.36 -15.50 -16.65
CA ARG A 268 -24.18 -16.20 -15.64
C ARG A 268 -23.43 -16.37 -14.30
N LYS A 269 -24.13 -16.17 -13.18
CA LYS A 269 -23.59 -16.41 -11.82
C LYS A 269 -23.30 -17.89 -11.57
N PRO A 270 -22.31 -18.22 -10.70
CA PRO A 270 -21.40 -17.32 -9.99
C PRO A 270 -20.31 -16.74 -10.92
N ARG A 271 -20.05 -15.44 -10.78
CA ARG A 271 -19.09 -14.68 -11.63
C ARG A 271 -17.82 -14.25 -10.91
N LEU A 272 -17.81 -14.35 -9.59
CA LEU A 272 -16.69 -13.99 -8.75
C LEU A 272 -16.59 -15.02 -7.63
N GLY A 273 -15.40 -15.56 -7.43
CA GLY A 273 -15.12 -16.55 -6.39
C GLY A 273 -13.76 -16.30 -5.75
N ARG A 274 -13.48 -17.00 -4.67
CA ARG A 274 -12.22 -16.90 -3.93
C ARG A 274 -11.56 -18.27 -3.83
N PHE A 275 -10.25 -18.29 -4.00
CA PHE A 275 -9.36 -19.42 -3.73
C PHE A 275 -8.36 -18.97 -2.66
N PRO A 276 -8.75 -19.02 -1.37
CA PRO A 276 -7.96 -18.42 -0.30
C PRO A 276 -6.56 -19.01 -0.17
N ASP A 277 -6.44 -20.34 -0.29
CA ASP A 277 -5.18 -21.05 -0.14
C ASP A 277 -4.21 -20.74 -1.28
N SER A 278 -4.74 -20.64 -2.50
CA SER A 278 -3.98 -20.19 -3.68
C SER A 278 -3.79 -18.66 -3.73
N LYS A 279 -4.32 -17.90 -2.75
CA LYS A 279 -4.33 -16.42 -2.74
C LYS A 279 -4.83 -15.84 -4.07
N GLY A 280 -5.95 -16.37 -4.57
CA GLY A 280 -6.51 -16.00 -5.87
C GLY A 280 -7.99 -15.66 -5.82
N LEU A 281 -8.46 -14.92 -6.84
CA LEU A 281 -9.88 -14.74 -7.11
C LEU A 281 -10.21 -15.37 -8.46
N LEU A 282 -11.29 -16.14 -8.50
CA LEU A 282 -11.90 -16.62 -9.73
C LEU A 282 -12.78 -15.51 -10.29
N VAL A 283 -12.60 -15.15 -11.56
CA VAL A 283 -13.36 -14.09 -12.22
C VAL A 283 -13.94 -14.62 -13.52
N ASN A 284 -15.26 -14.43 -13.69
CA ASN A 284 -16.05 -14.75 -14.87
C ASN A 284 -17.09 -13.63 -15.12
N LYS A 285 -16.68 -12.36 -15.02
CA LYS A 285 -17.61 -11.21 -15.16
C LYS A 285 -18.00 -10.95 -16.61
N GLY A 286 -17.09 -11.21 -17.55
CA GLY A 286 -17.30 -10.98 -18.99
C GLY A 286 -17.53 -9.51 -19.33
N LEU A 287 -16.68 -8.60 -18.83
CA LEU A 287 -16.78 -7.15 -19.12
C LEU A 287 -18.12 -6.52 -18.65
N LYS A 288 -18.63 -6.93 -17.47
CA LYS A 288 -19.84 -6.32 -16.88
C LYS A 288 -19.68 -4.80 -16.68
N ASN A 289 -20.55 -4.00 -17.29
CA ASN A 289 -20.56 -2.53 -17.17
C ASN A 289 -21.88 -1.91 -17.65
N HIS A 290 -22.11 -0.61 -17.39
CA HIS A 290 -23.33 0.12 -17.77
C HIS A 290 -23.30 0.73 -19.19
N GLY A 291 -22.25 0.49 -19.97
CA GLY A 291 -22.06 1.04 -21.30
C GLY A 291 -21.42 2.44 -21.28
N ALA A 292 -20.76 2.79 -22.38
CA ALA A 292 -19.96 4.01 -22.49
C ALA A 292 -20.77 5.28 -22.16
N ARG A 293 -21.98 5.42 -22.73
CA ARG A 293 -22.82 6.62 -22.55
C ARG A 293 -23.23 6.85 -21.10
N ALA A 294 -23.63 5.80 -20.38
CA ALA A 294 -24.03 5.91 -18.98
C ALA A 294 -22.83 6.26 -18.08
N ILE A 295 -21.67 5.64 -18.35
CA ILE A 295 -20.44 5.91 -17.59
C ILE A 295 -19.93 7.33 -17.86
N ILE A 296 -19.99 7.80 -19.11
CA ILE A 296 -19.67 9.20 -19.47
C ILE A 296 -20.56 10.17 -18.69
N ALA A 297 -21.88 9.96 -18.69
CA ALA A 297 -22.81 10.83 -17.98
C ALA A 297 -22.53 10.87 -16.46
N HIS A 298 -22.23 9.72 -15.86
CA HIS A 298 -21.84 9.61 -14.45
C HIS A 298 -20.52 10.34 -14.15
N LEU A 299 -19.50 10.12 -14.97
CA LEU A 299 -18.18 10.72 -14.77
C LEU A 299 -18.16 12.23 -15.05
N GLY A 300 -19.03 12.72 -15.94
CA GLY A 300 -19.20 14.16 -16.19
C GLY A 300 -19.66 14.95 -14.96
N GLN A 301 -20.20 14.26 -13.94
CA GLN A 301 -20.62 14.86 -12.66
C GLN A 301 -19.55 14.75 -11.57
N GLN A 302 -18.39 14.14 -11.85
CA GLN A 302 -17.35 13.88 -10.87
C GLN A 302 -16.09 14.71 -11.12
N GLN A 303 -15.34 14.99 -10.03
CA GLN A 303 -14.01 15.56 -10.11
C GLN A 303 -12.95 14.46 -9.96
N LEU A 304 -12.23 14.17 -11.04
CA LEU A 304 -11.16 13.17 -11.05
C LEU A 304 -9.88 13.76 -10.45
N LYS A 305 -9.62 13.49 -9.16
CA LYS A 305 -8.54 14.14 -8.38
C LYS A 305 -7.14 13.54 -8.56
N ILE A 306 -7.08 12.34 -9.14
CA ILE A 306 -5.85 11.63 -9.47
C ILE A 306 -5.97 11.15 -10.92
N PRO A 307 -4.86 10.85 -11.63
CA PRO A 307 -4.94 10.33 -12.98
C PRO A 307 -5.88 9.12 -13.08
N THR A 308 -6.92 9.29 -13.89
CA THR A 308 -7.93 8.26 -14.16
C THR A 308 -7.79 7.81 -15.61
N GLY A 309 -7.69 6.51 -15.83
CA GLY A 309 -7.77 5.92 -17.17
C GLY A 309 -9.10 5.25 -17.42
N ILE A 310 -9.44 5.09 -18.70
CA ILE A 310 -10.63 4.35 -19.14
C ILE A 310 -10.18 3.08 -19.86
N SER A 311 -10.48 1.92 -19.28
CA SER A 311 -10.26 0.63 -19.93
C SER A 311 -11.39 0.35 -20.90
N ILE A 312 -11.08 0.10 -22.17
CA ILE A 312 -12.04 -0.14 -23.25
C ILE A 312 -11.79 -1.51 -23.87
N ALA A 313 -12.86 -2.24 -24.13
CA ALA A 313 -12.89 -3.45 -24.94
C ALA A 313 -14.16 -3.48 -25.80
N SER A 314 -14.26 -4.49 -26.66
CA SER A 314 -15.47 -4.75 -27.42
C SER A 314 -16.61 -5.19 -26.49
N THR A 315 -17.83 -4.77 -26.82
CA THR A 315 -19.07 -5.26 -26.20
C THR A 315 -19.06 -6.79 -26.19
N ASN A 316 -19.38 -7.38 -25.04
CA ASN A 316 -19.36 -8.84 -24.88
C ASN A 316 -20.60 -9.48 -25.55
N LYS A 317 -20.58 -9.55 -26.88
CA LYS A 317 -21.57 -10.17 -27.76
C LYS A 317 -20.87 -10.89 -28.93
N HIS A 318 -21.65 -11.59 -29.74
CA HIS A 318 -21.16 -12.11 -31.02
C HIS A 318 -21.15 -10.99 -32.06
N PHE A 319 -20.06 -10.86 -32.81
CA PHE A 319 -19.95 -9.94 -33.93
C PHE A 319 -19.99 -10.70 -35.25
N ASP A 320 -20.62 -10.12 -36.27
CA ASP A 320 -20.70 -10.72 -37.61
C ASP A 320 -19.33 -10.74 -38.30
N SER A 321 -18.47 -9.77 -37.98
CA SER A 321 -17.11 -9.70 -38.51
C SER A 321 -16.11 -9.08 -37.54
N THR A 322 -14.81 -9.31 -37.79
CA THR A 322 -13.73 -8.61 -37.07
C THR A 322 -13.82 -7.09 -37.26
N ARG A 323 -14.31 -6.63 -38.41
CA ARG A 323 -14.48 -5.19 -38.68
C ARG A 323 -15.51 -4.58 -37.75
N ASP A 324 -16.65 -5.24 -37.55
CA ASP A 324 -17.72 -4.75 -36.67
C ASP A 324 -17.26 -4.69 -35.21
N GLN A 325 -16.49 -5.68 -34.79
CA GLN A 325 -15.88 -5.69 -33.46
C GLN A 325 -14.88 -4.54 -33.26
N ILE A 326 -14.05 -4.25 -34.28
CA ILE A 326 -13.14 -3.09 -34.25
C ILE A 326 -13.96 -1.80 -34.18
N LEU A 327 -15.01 -1.65 -35.00
CA LEU A 327 -15.86 -0.46 -35.00
C LEU A 327 -16.54 -0.22 -33.65
N ASP A 328 -16.97 -1.27 -32.94
CA ASP A 328 -17.53 -1.18 -31.59
C ASP A 328 -16.51 -0.58 -30.59
N ILE A 329 -15.26 -1.05 -30.64
CA ILE A 329 -14.15 -0.52 -29.84
C ILE A 329 -13.91 0.96 -30.19
N LEU A 330 -13.74 1.28 -31.48
CA LEU A 330 -13.42 2.63 -31.95
C LEU A 330 -14.51 3.63 -31.60
N GLN A 331 -15.79 3.25 -31.70
CA GLN A 331 -16.90 4.10 -31.28
C GLN A 331 -16.86 4.41 -29.79
N CYS A 332 -16.47 3.44 -28.95
CA CYS A 332 -16.31 3.66 -27.51
C CYS A 332 -15.18 4.67 -27.23
N PHE A 333 -14.01 4.51 -27.89
CA PHE A 333 -12.92 5.50 -27.82
C PHE A 333 -13.36 6.89 -28.27
N TRP A 334 -14.02 6.97 -29.42
CA TRP A 334 -14.51 8.22 -29.98
C TRP A 334 -15.49 8.93 -29.02
N LEU A 335 -16.42 8.19 -28.40
CA LEU A 335 -17.36 8.76 -27.43
C LEU A 335 -16.65 9.36 -26.22
N PHE A 336 -15.70 8.66 -25.62
CA PHE A 336 -14.95 9.19 -24.47
C PHE A 336 -14.07 10.38 -24.86
N GLU A 337 -13.45 10.34 -26.04
CA GLU A 337 -12.56 11.41 -26.50
C GLU A 337 -13.30 12.75 -26.61
N HIS A 338 -14.54 12.71 -27.09
CA HIS A 338 -15.40 13.87 -27.31
C HIS A 338 -16.37 14.16 -26.14
N SER A 339 -16.28 13.42 -25.02
CA SER A 339 -17.23 13.53 -23.91
C SER A 339 -16.98 14.69 -22.94
N GLY A 340 -15.78 15.27 -22.95
CA GLY A 340 -15.34 16.24 -21.94
C GLY A 340 -14.94 15.62 -20.58
N VAL A 341 -15.01 14.30 -20.40
CA VAL A 341 -14.53 13.63 -19.18
C VAL A 341 -13.01 13.81 -19.05
N ASP A 342 -12.54 14.34 -17.91
CA ASP A 342 -11.12 14.65 -17.66
C ASP A 342 -10.25 13.43 -17.30
N HIS A 343 -10.41 12.33 -18.03
CA HIS A 343 -9.52 11.17 -17.93
C HIS A 343 -8.18 11.46 -18.65
N LYS A 344 -7.12 10.79 -18.22
CA LYS A 344 -5.73 11.10 -18.62
C LYS A 344 -5.12 10.10 -19.59
N TYR A 345 -5.67 8.89 -19.69
CA TYR A 345 -5.20 7.86 -20.63
C TYR A 345 -6.30 6.86 -20.94
N TYR A 346 -6.08 6.09 -22.00
CA TYR A 346 -6.88 4.91 -22.30
C TYR A 346 -6.12 3.63 -22.02
N GLU A 347 -6.85 2.59 -21.63
CA GLU A 347 -6.35 1.22 -21.60
C GLU A 347 -7.15 0.40 -22.64
N LEU A 348 -6.52 -0.04 -23.73
CA LEU A 348 -7.11 -1.00 -24.66
C LEU A 348 -6.93 -2.41 -24.08
N ASN A 349 -8.03 -3.05 -23.70
CA ASN A 349 -8.03 -4.37 -23.09
C ASN A 349 -8.27 -5.48 -24.13
N ILE A 350 -7.19 -6.11 -24.58
CA ILE A 350 -7.21 -7.23 -25.54
C ILE A 350 -7.13 -8.60 -24.85
N SER A 351 -7.21 -8.67 -23.53
CA SER A 351 -6.78 -9.83 -22.73
C SER A 351 -7.84 -10.37 -21.77
N CYS A 352 -9.12 -10.06 -21.97
CA CYS A 352 -10.17 -10.62 -21.13
C CYS A 352 -10.57 -12.02 -21.60
N PRO A 353 -10.29 -13.09 -20.82
CA PRO A 353 -10.57 -14.47 -21.27
C PRO A 353 -12.02 -14.91 -21.04
N ASN A 354 -12.91 -14.00 -20.61
CA ASN A 354 -14.27 -14.31 -20.17
C ASN A 354 -15.35 -13.74 -21.11
N THR A 355 -14.98 -13.30 -22.30
CA THR A 355 -15.92 -12.85 -23.33
C THR A 355 -16.40 -14.03 -24.17
N PHE A 356 -17.47 -13.88 -24.94
CA PHE A 356 -17.96 -14.91 -25.86
C PHE A 356 -16.92 -15.30 -26.92
N GLU A 357 -16.12 -14.34 -27.39
CA GLU A 357 -15.09 -14.54 -28.41
C GLU A 357 -13.68 -14.74 -27.82
N GLY A 358 -13.55 -14.80 -26.50
CA GLY A 358 -12.27 -14.91 -25.80
C GLY A 358 -11.38 -13.67 -25.96
N GLU A 359 -10.18 -13.87 -26.50
CA GLU A 359 -9.16 -12.82 -26.65
C GLU A 359 -8.85 -12.58 -28.14
N PRO A 360 -9.76 -11.95 -28.89
CA PRO A 360 -9.73 -11.94 -30.36
C PRO A 360 -8.52 -11.20 -30.96
N PHE A 361 -7.95 -10.23 -30.24
CA PHE A 361 -6.86 -9.36 -30.73
C PHE A 361 -5.47 -9.77 -30.21
N THR A 362 -5.28 -11.07 -29.98
CA THR A 362 -4.02 -11.64 -29.45
C THR A 362 -3.16 -12.31 -30.51
N THR A 363 -3.48 -12.11 -31.79
CA THR A 363 -2.61 -12.46 -32.92
C THR A 363 -2.03 -11.18 -33.55
N PRO A 364 -0.79 -11.20 -34.08
CA PRO A 364 -0.18 -10.03 -34.69
C PRO A 364 -1.01 -9.40 -35.81
N SER A 365 -1.67 -10.22 -36.64
CA SER A 365 -2.50 -9.75 -37.76
C SER A 365 -3.74 -8.99 -37.29
N ARG A 366 -4.51 -9.56 -36.36
CA ARG A 366 -5.73 -8.92 -35.84
C ARG A 366 -5.40 -7.69 -34.99
N LEU A 367 -4.32 -7.74 -34.21
CA LEU A 367 -3.86 -6.58 -33.44
C LEU A 367 -3.44 -5.43 -34.36
N SER A 368 -2.71 -5.72 -35.44
CA SER A 368 -2.30 -4.72 -36.43
C SER A 368 -3.51 -4.02 -37.07
N LEU A 369 -4.55 -4.78 -37.43
CA LEU A 369 -5.79 -4.21 -37.97
C LEU A 369 -6.48 -3.26 -36.99
N LEU A 370 -6.61 -3.68 -35.71
CA LEU A 370 -7.22 -2.87 -34.67
C LEU A 370 -6.42 -1.59 -34.42
N LEU A 371 -5.10 -1.68 -34.26
CA LEU A 371 -4.26 -0.53 -33.95
C LEU A 371 -4.13 0.44 -35.13
N THR A 372 -4.07 -0.07 -36.36
CA THR A 372 -4.10 0.76 -37.57
C THR A 372 -5.37 1.61 -37.61
N ALA A 373 -6.52 1.03 -37.28
CA ALA A 373 -7.79 1.75 -37.25
C ALA A 373 -7.90 2.70 -36.04
N LEU A 374 -7.30 2.33 -34.89
CA LEU A 374 -7.24 3.19 -33.70
C LEU A 374 -6.39 4.45 -33.93
N ASP A 375 -5.27 4.33 -34.64
CA ASP A 375 -4.40 5.46 -34.98
C ASP A 375 -5.14 6.53 -35.81
N GLN A 376 -6.15 6.14 -36.59
CA GLN A 376 -6.98 7.08 -37.38
C GLN A 376 -7.88 7.97 -36.53
N LEU A 377 -8.11 7.62 -35.25
CA LEU A 377 -8.90 8.47 -34.35
C LEU A 377 -8.11 9.68 -33.85
N HIS A 378 -6.79 9.73 -34.04
CA HIS A 378 -5.92 10.82 -33.59
C HIS A 378 -6.16 11.21 -32.12
N LEU A 379 -6.26 10.21 -31.24
CA LEU A 379 -6.55 10.40 -29.83
C LEU A 379 -5.53 11.36 -29.20
N THR A 380 -6.01 12.33 -28.44
CA THR A 380 -5.16 13.32 -27.74
C THR A 380 -4.52 12.75 -26.47
N ARG A 381 -5.05 11.62 -25.97
CA ARG A 381 -4.62 10.96 -24.74
C ARG A 381 -3.82 9.69 -25.05
N PRO A 382 -2.77 9.38 -24.27
CA PRO A 382 -1.96 8.18 -24.51
C PRO A 382 -2.77 6.89 -24.32
N VAL A 383 -2.52 5.91 -25.19
CA VAL A 383 -3.11 4.57 -25.12
C VAL A 383 -2.10 3.59 -24.51
N PHE A 384 -2.58 2.79 -23.55
CA PHE A 384 -1.89 1.65 -22.98
C PHE A 384 -2.60 0.36 -23.42
N ILE A 385 -1.86 -0.72 -23.67
CA ILE A 385 -2.48 -2.02 -24.01
C ILE A 385 -2.36 -2.99 -22.84
N LYS A 386 -3.49 -3.56 -22.40
CA LYS A 386 -3.49 -4.62 -21.39
C LYS A 386 -3.28 -5.97 -22.05
N MET A 387 -2.07 -6.49 -21.88
CA MET A 387 -1.55 -7.64 -22.59
C MET A 387 -2.03 -8.97 -21.97
N PRO A 388 -2.25 -10.02 -22.80
CA PRO A 388 -2.57 -11.35 -22.32
C PRO A 388 -1.42 -11.96 -21.51
N ILE A 389 -1.76 -12.69 -20.45
CA ILE A 389 -0.78 -13.21 -19.48
C ILE A 389 -0.25 -14.60 -19.84
N ASP A 390 -1.07 -15.45 -20.46
CA ASP A 390 -0.78 -16.88 -20.66
C ASP A 390 -0.18 -17.23 -22.02
N GLN A 391 0.53 -16.29 -22.62
CA GLN A 391 1.24 -16.47 -23.87
C GLN A 391 2.73 -16.72 -23.60
N GLY A 392 3.35 -17.52 -24.46
CA GLY A 392 4.79 -17.74 -24.43
C GLY A 392 5.57 -16.49 -24.84
N ALA A 393 6.86 -16.46 -24.51
CA ALA A 393 7.73 -15.31 -24.81
C ALA A 393 7.69 -14.90 -26.28
N GLN A 394 7.71 -15.86 -27.21
CA GLN A 394 7.68 -15.59 -28.65
C GLN A 394 6.39 -14.86 -29.09
N ALA A 395 5.22 -15.34 -28.68
CA ALA A 395 3.95 -14.68 -28.99
C ALA A 395 3.90 -13.26 -28.38
N THR A 396 4.38 -13.09 -27.15
CA THR A 396 4.49 -11.75 -26.53
C THR A 396 5.37 -10.81 -27.36
N ARG A 397 6.52 -11.28 -27.86
CA ARG A 397 7.42 -10.48 -28.73
C ARG A 397 6.74 -10.04 -30.00
N GLU A 398 6.04 -10.96 -30.67
CA GLU A 398 5.37 -10.67 -31.93
C GLU A 398 4.28 -9.61 -31.75
N LEU A 399 3.50 -9.70 -30.66
CA LEU A 399 2.54 -8.66 -30.33
C LEU A 399 3.23 -7.33 -30.01
N LEU A 400 4.28 -7.33 -29.19
CA LEU A 400 5.02 -6.10 -28.87
C LEU A 400 5.65 -5.45 -30.11
N ALA A 401 6.12 -6.25 -31.07
CA ALA A 401 6.65 -5.75 -32.33
C ALA A 401 5.57 -5.07 -33.19
N VAL A 402 4.32 -5.53 -33.13
CA VAL A 402 3.18 -4.83 -33.72
C VAL A 402 2.91 -3.54 -32.95
N VAL A 403 2.74 -3.62 -31.63
CA VAL A 403 2.47 -2.46 -30.76
C VAL A 403 3.50 -1.33 -30.94
N ALA A 404 4.77 -1.68 -31.11
CA ALA A 404 5.86 -0.71 -31.28
C ALA A 404 5.71 0.20 -32.50
N LYS A 405 5.00 -0.26 -33.55
CA LYS A 405 4.76 0.46 -34.80
C LYS A 405 3.60 1.46 -34.74
N HIS A 406 2.82 1.45 -33.67
CA HIS A 406 1.62 2.27 -33.51
C HIS A 406 1.78 3.32 -32.41
N THR A 407 0.81 4.23 -32.29
CA THR A 407 0.80 5.35 -31.31
C THR A 407 0.46 4.91 -29.87
N VAL A 408 1.04 3.79 -29.44
CA VAL A 408 0.85 3.22 -28.10
C VAL A 408 1.97 3.68 -27.17
N ALA A 409 1.58 4.24 -26.03
CA ALA A 409 2.49 4.82 -25.04
C ALA A 409 3.02 3.78 -24.03
N GLY A 410 2.25 2.73 -23.76
CA GLY A 410 2.61 1.75 -22.74
C GLY A 410 1.89 0.41 -22.83
N VAL A 411 2.37 -0.52 -22.02
CA VAL A 411 1.81 -1.87 -21.92
C VAL A 411 1.61 -2.27 -20.47
N ILE A 412 0.53 -3.01 -20.21
CA ILE A 412 0.15 -3.48 -18.89
C ILE A 412 0.25 -5.00 -18.87
N PHE A 413 1.19 -5.52 -18.07
CA PHE A 413 1.40 -6.96 -17.95
C PHE A 413 0.71 -7.50 -16.73
N GLY A 414 -0.47 -8.06 -16.98
CA GLY A 414 -1.28 -8.74 -15.99
C GLY A 414 -2.74 -8.79 -16.41
N ASN A 415 -3.29 -10.00 -16.44
CA ASN A 415 -4.72 -10.28 -16.46
C ASN A 415 -4.95 -11.63 -15.77
N LEU A 416 -6.08 -12.29 -16.01
CA LEU A 416 -6.40 -13.57 -15.39
C LEU A 416 -5.65 -14.72 -16.07
N THR A 417 -5.11 -15.65 -15.27
CA THR A 417 -4.58 -16.91 -15.80
C THR A 417 -5.70 -17.92 -16.01
N LYS A 418 -5.72 -18.48 -17.22
CA LYS A 418 -6.49 -19.61 -17.75
C LYS A 418 -5.78 -20.94 -17.53
N ASP A 419 -4.50 -20.91 -17.16
CA ASP A 419 -3.68 -22.10 -17.01
C ASP A 419 -4.14 -22.96 -15.81
N LYS A 420 -4.96 -23.97 -16.12
CA LYS A 420 -5.48 -24.94 -15.15
C LYS A 420 -4.40 -25.84 -14.55
N THR A 421 -3.16 -25.82 -15.06
CA THR A 421 -2.01 -26.57 -14.52
C THR A 421 -1.03 -25.69 -13.75
N ASN A 422 -1.28 -24.37 -13.66
CA ASN A 422 -0.45 -23.40 -12.95
C ASN A 422 -0.04 -23.89 -11.55
N PRO A 423 1.28 -24.02 -11.25
CA PRO A 423 1.76 -24.67 -10.03
C PRO A 423 1.45 -23.89 -8.75
N SER A 424 1.16 -22.58 -8.85
CA SER A 424 0.78 -21.74 -7.71
C SER A 424 -0.66 -21.98 -7.23
N VAL A 425 -1.44 -22.80 -7.93
CA VAL A 425 -2.80 -23.20 -7.51
C VAL A 425 -2.73 -24.52 -6.75
N THR A 426 -3.25 -24.54 -5.52
CA THR A 426 -3.25 -25.74 -4.68
C THR A 426 -4.06 -26.87 -5.30
N PRO A 427 -3.77 -28.15 -5.01
CA PRO A 427 -4.54 -29.27 -5.55
C PRO A 427 -6.04 -29.18 -5.24
N ALA A 428 -6.40 -28.73 -4.04
CA ALA A 428 -7.80 -28.55 -3.62
C ALA A 428 -8.50 -27.45 -4.43
N ASP A 429 -7.88 -26.27 -4.56
CA ASP A 429 -8.43 -25.18 -5.36
C ASP A 429 -8.49 -25.54 -6.85
N ARG A 430 -7.49 -26.28 -7.36
CA ARG A 430 -7.47 -26.77 -8.75
C ARG A 430 -8.64 -27.70 -9.03
N LYS A 431 -8.92 -28.65 -8.12
CA LYS A 431 -10.08 -29.56 -8.25
C LYS A 431 -11.39 -28.77 -8.36
N ARG A 432 -11.57 -27.74 -7.52
CA ARG A 432 -12.73 -26.84 -7.58
C ARG A 432 -12.75 -26.00 -8.87
N TRP A 433 -11.61 -25.48 -9.30
CA TRP A 433 -11.53 -24.66 -10.50
C TRP A 433 -11.86 -25.42 -11.79
N LYS A 434 -11.66 -26.74 -11.84
CA LYS A 434 -12.06 -27.57 -12.99
C LYS A 434 -13.56 -27.57 -13.25
N THR A 435 -14.39 -27.42 -12.23
CA THR A 435 -15.86 -27.42 -12.36
C THR A 435 -16.45 -26.02 -12.46
N MET A 436 -15.64 -24.97 -12.30
CA MET A 436 -16.08 -23.58 -12.32
C MET A 436 -15.66 -22.87 -13.62
N ARG A 437 -16.55 -22.01 -14.13
CA ARG A 437 -16.24 -21.10 -15.22
C ARG A 437 -15.45 -19.89 -14.73
N GLY A 438 -14.54 -19.40 -15.56
CA GLY A 438 -13.70 -18.24 -15.27
C GLY A 438 -12.25 -18.58 -15.00
N ASN A 439 -11.50 -17.51 -14.77
CA ASN A 439 -10.04 -17.50 -14.75
C ASN A 439 -9.51 -16.82 -13.48
N ILE A 440 -8.27 -17.09 -13.10
CA ILE A 440 -7.74 -16.75 -11.77
C ILE A 440 -6.86 -15.50 -11.80
N SER A 441 -7.08 -14.60 -10.84
CA SER A 441 -6.18 -13.49 -10.49
C SER A 441 -5.36 -13.80 -9.23
N GLY A 442 -4.50 -12.89 -8.79
CA GLY A 442 -3.77 -13.01 -7.52
C GLY A 442 -2.41 -13.67 -7.67
N LYS A 443 -1.94 -14.39 -6.66
CA LYS A 443 -0.58 -14.98 -6.70
C LYS A 443 -0.31 -15.90 -7.90
N PRO A 444 -1.28 -16.66 -8.45
CA PRO A 444 -1.03 -17.46 -9.66
C PRO A 444 -0.62 -16.67 -10.90
N THR A 445 -0.89 -15.35 -10.93
CA THR A 445 -0.49 -14.47 -12.05
C THR A 445 0.93 -13.90 -11.90
N TRP A 446 1.58 -14.11 -10.75
CA TRP A 446 2.82 -13.47 -10.37
C TRP A 446 3.97 -13.73 -11.36
N GLU A 447 4.27 -15.00 -11.60
CA GLU A 447 5.43 -15.44 -12.37
C GLU A 447 5.37 -14.96 -13.83
N ARG A 448 4.25 -15.23 -14.51
CA ARG A 448 4.06 -14.81 -15.91
C ARG A 448 4.04 -13.30 -16.09
N SER A 449 3.37 -12.57 -15.19
CA SER A 449 3.41 -11.10 -15.22
C SER A 449 4.84 -10.58 -15.11
N ASN A 450 5.63 -11.11 -14.18
CA ASN A 450 7.02 -10.73 -13.98
C ASN A 450 7.90 -11.07 -15.19
N ALA A 451 7.71 -12.26 -15.79
CA ALA A 451 8.42 -12.68 -16.99
C ALA A 451 8.17 -11.73 -18.17
N HIS A 452 6.92 -11.32 -18.40
CA HIS A 452 6.59 -10.38 -19.49
C HIS A 452 7.15 -8.98 -19.25
N ILE A 453 7.15 -8.50 -18.00
CA ILE A 453 7.78 -7.23 -17.62
C ILE A 453 9.28 -7.27 -17.98
N ALA A 454 9.99 -8.30 -17.51
CA ALA A 454 11.43 -8.46 -17.74
C ALA A 454 11.76 -8.62 -19.23
N LEU A 455 10.97 -9.43 -19.95
CA LEU A 455 11.10 -9.63 -21.40
C LEU A 455 10.98 -8.29 -22.14
N THR A 456 9.92 -7.54 -21.84
CA THR A 456 9.65 -6.25 -22.50
C THR A 456 10.74 -5.24 -22.19
N LYS A 457 11.18 -5.19 -20.93
CA LYS A 457 12.26 -4.29 -20.53
C LYS A 457 13.57 -4.61 -21.27
N LYS A 458 13.89 -5.91 -21.38
CA LYS A 458 15.08 -6.40 -22.07
C LYS A 458 15.08 -6.08 -23.56
N GLU A 459 13.95 -6.28 -24.23
CA GLU A 459 13.90 -6.24 -25.71
C GLU A 459 13.47 -4.89 -26.29
N PHE A 460 12.67 -4.12 -25.53
CA PHE A 460 12.14 -2.83 -25.98
C PHE A 460 12.64 -1.64 -25.15
N GLY A 461 13.48 -1.88 -24.13
CA GLY A 461 14.15 -0.83 -23.36
C GLY A 461 13.18 0.16 -22.70
N ASN A 462 13.18 1.40 -23.19
CA ASN A 462 12.31 2.48 -22.71
C ASN A 462 11.20 2.85 -23.71
N ARG A 463 10.97 2.05 -24.76
CA ARG A 463 9.94 2.32 -25.79
C ARG A 463 8.54 2.43 -25.20
N PHE A 464 8.26 1.67 -24.14
CA PHE A 464 6.96 1.63 -23.50
C PHE A 464 7.06 2.03 -22.04
N VAL A 465 6.06 2.75 -21.55
CA VAL A 465 5.78 2.76 -20.12
C VAL A 465 5.25 1.38 -19.74
N ILE A 466 5.94 0.69 -18.82
CA ILE A 466 5.57 -0.67 -18.41
C ILE A 466 4.80 -0.61 -17.09
N VAL A 467 3.56 -1.13 -17.09
CA VAL A 467 2.74 -1.27 -15.88
C VAL A 467 2.72 -2.73 -15.44
N GLY A 468 3.25 -2.99 -14.25
CA GLY A 468 3.24 -4.33 -13.65
C GLY A 468 1.96 -4.61 -12.87
N THR A 469 1.19 -5.62 -13.29
CA THR A 469 -0.10 -5.99 -12.66
C THR A 469 -0.17 -7.48 -12.35
N GLY A 470 -0.67 -7.85 -11.16
CA GLY A 470 -0.91 -9.25 -10.80
C GLY A 470 0.08 -9.81 -9.77
N GLY A 471 -0.47 -10.46 -8.73
CA GLY A 471 0.32 -11.10 -7.68
C GLY A 471 0.98 -10.17 -6.64
N ILE A 472 0.62 -8.88 -6.60
CA ILE A 472 1.15 -7.91 -5.61
C ILE A 472 0.37 -8.02 -4.30
N PHE A 473 1.00 -8.49 -3.22
CA PHE A 473 0.41 -8.68 -1.88
C PHE A 473 1.26 -8.05 -0.78
N SER A 474 2.35 -7.39 -1.12
CA SER A 474 3.29 -6.78 -0.18
C SER A 474 4.08 -5.66 -0.84
N PRO A 475 4.74 -4.79 -0.05
CA PRO A 475 5.71 -3.83 -0.58
C PRO A 475 6.85 -4.48 -1.37
N ALA A 476 7.34 -5.63 -0.92
CA ALA A 476 8.38 -6.38 -1.62
C ALA A 476 7.90 -6.84 -3.01
N ASP A 477 6.64 -7.26 -3.14
CA ASP A 477 6.11 -7.67 -4.44
C ASP A 477 6.05 -6.50 -5.45
N ALA A 478 5.70 -5.30 -4.98
CA ALA A 478 5.69 -4.11 -5.82
C ALA A 478 7.10 -3.68 -6.21
N ALA A 479 8.05 -3.75 -5.26
CA ALA A 479 9.45 -3.44 -5.50
C ALA A 479 10.08 -4.40 -6.53
N GLU A 480 9.76 -5.68 -6.47
CA GLU A 480 10.24 -6.68 -7.44
C GLU A 480 9.78 -6.36 -8.87
N LYS A 481 8.49 -6.01 -9.06
CA LYS A 481 8.01 -5.63 -10.39
C LYS A 481 8.74 -4.40 -10.93
N ILE A 482 9.01 -3.42 -10.08
CA ILE A 482 9.77 -2.22 -10.46
C ILE A 482 11.22 -2.59 -10.80
N HIS A 483 11.84 -3.47 -10.01
CA HIS A 483 13.19 -3.97 -10.27
C HIS A 483 13.30 -4.69 -11.62
N LEU A 484 12.28 -5.49 -11.98
CA LEU A 484 12.20 -6.17 -13.29
C LEU A 484 11.94 -5.22 -14.47
N GLY A 485 11.65 -3.95 -14.21
CA GLY A 485 11.52 -2.93 -15.25
C GLY A 485 10.17 -2.22 -15.33
N ALA A 486 9.21 -2.50 -14.43
CA ALA A 486 7.96 -1.76 -14.40
C ALA A 486 8.16 -0.31 -13.93
N ASP A 487 7.57 0.64 -14.64
CA ASP A 487 7.52 2.05 -14.24
C ASP A 487 6.47 2.29 -13.16
N LEU A 488 5.30 1.65 -13.32
CA LEU A 488 4.14 1.76 -12.45
C LEU A 488 3.63 0.35 -12.09
N VAL A 489 2.81 0.26 -11.05
CA VAL A 489 2.19 -1.01 -10.65
C VAL A 489 0.69 -0.86 -10.40
N GLN A 490 -0.08 -1.92 -10.67
CA GLN A 490 -1.48 -2.00 -10.28
C GLN A 490 -1.82 -3.26 -9.48
N LEU A 491 -2.81 -3.15 -8.60
CA LEU A 491 -3.28 -4.28 -7.79
C LEU A 491 -4.79 -4.24 -7.55
N ILE A 492 -5.37 -5.43 -7.38
CA ILE A 492 -6.74 -5.65 -6.87
C ILE A 492 -6.68 -6.75 -5.81
N THR A 493 -6.26 -7.94 -6.20
CA THR A 493 -6.35 -9.13 -5.34
C THR A 493 -5.55 -8.99 -4.05
N GLY A 494 -4.38 -8.35 -4.09
CA GLY A 494 -3.61 -8.05 -2.89
C GLY A 494 -4.41 -7.25 -1.86
N MET A 495 -5.10 -6.20 -2.30
CA MET A 495 -5.97 -5.39 -1.43
C MET A 495 -7.12 -6.19 -0.84
N VAL A 496 -7.74 -7.09 -1.61
CA VAL A 496 -8.82 -7.97 -1.12
C VAL A 496 -8.33 -8.93 -0.02
N PHE A 497 -7.07 -9.36 -0.06
CA PHE A 497 -6.51 -10.32 0.90
C PHE A 497 -5.78 -9.66 2.08
N GLN A 498 -5.18 -8.50 1.86
CA GLN A 498 -4.34 -7.81 2.83
C GLN A 498 -5.06 -6.64 3.49
N GLY A 499 -5.98 -5.99 2.79
CA GLY A 499 -6.69 -4.79 3.20
C GLY A 499 -6.25 -3.54 2.44
N PRO A 500 -7.02 -2.44 2.58
CA PRO A 500 -6.77 -1.17 1.89
C PRO A 500 -5.45 -0.49 2.30
N GLN A 501 -4.91 -0.79 3.47
CA GLN A 501 -3.64 -0.22 3.93
C GLN A 501 -2.43 -0.68 3.12
N LEU A 502 -2.53 -1.78 2.36
CA LEU A 502 -1.44 -2.30 1.53
C LEU A 502 -0.88 -1.22 0.58
N ILE A 503 -1.74 -0.33 0.09
CA ILE A 503 -1.32 0.76 -0.81
C ILE A 503 -0.37 1.73 -0.08
N GLY A 504 -0.76 2.15 1.13
CA GLY A 504 0.07 2.97 1.99
C GLY A 504 1.38 2.29 2.41
N GLU A 505 1.34 0.99 2.69
CA GLU A 505 2.53 0.18 2.99
C GLU A 505 3.51 0.17 1.81
N ILE A 506 3.03 0.00 0.57
CA ILE A 506 3.87 0.05 -0.64
C ILE A 506 4.48 1.44 -0.82
N ASN A 507 3.68 2.51 -0.70
CA ASN A 507 4.16 3.88 -0.84
C ASN A 507 5.22 4.24 0.23
N LEU A 508 5.03 3.79 1.46
CA LEU A 508 5.99 4.00 2.54
C LEU A 508 7.31 3.25 2.29
N ASP A 509 7.25 2.01 1.82
CA ASP A 509 8.44 1.24 1.46
C ASP A 509 9.21 1.88 0.30
N GLN A 510 8.51 2.39 -0.72
CA GLN A 510 9.13 3.13 -1.83
C GLN A 510 9.88 4.36 -1.32
N LEU A 511 9.28 5.17 -0.45
CA LEU A 511 9.95 6.31 0.18
C LEU A 511 11.24 5.88 0.90
N ARG A 512 11.14 4.86 1.76
CA ARG A 512 12.27 4.33 2.53
C ARG A 512 13.39 3.78 1.63
N ARG A 513 13.07 3.24 0.46
CA ARG A 513 14.07 2.76 -0.52
C ARG A 513 14.77 3.89 -1.25
N MET A 514 14.03 4.92 -1.66
CA MET A 514 14.61 6.09 -2.33
C MET A 514 15.64 6.79 -1.42
N GLU A 515 15.39 6.80 -0.12
CA GLU A 515 16.29 7.38 0.89
C GLU A 515 17.56 6.56 1.14
N LYS A 516 17.59 5.27 0.79
CA LYS A 516 18.80 4.43 0.92
C LYS A 516 19.76 4.57 -0.27
N HIS A 517 19.29 5.15 -1.36
CA HIS A 517 20.05 5.31 -2.61
C HIS A 517 20.40 6.78 -2.90
N THR A 518 20.10 7.68 -1.95
CA THR A 518 20.61 9.06 -1.90
C THR A 518 21.64 9.13 -0.78
#